data_AF-A0A2V4AHJ5-F1
#
_entry.id   AF-A0A2V4AHJ5-F1
#
_cell.length_a   1.000
_cell.length_b   1.000
_cell.length_c   1.000
_cell.angle_alpha   90.00
_cell.angle_beta   90.00
_cell.angle_gamma   90.00
#
_symmetry.space_group_name_H-M   'P 1'
#
loop_
_entity.id
_entity.type
_entity.pdbx_description
1 polymer ?
#
loop_
_entity_poly.entity_id
_entity_poly.type
_entity_poly.pdbx_seq_one_letter_code
_entity_poly.pdbx_strand_id
1 'polypeptide(L)'
;MLRFERRLAHPPEKVWRAVTEPAELAHWFPAAVSGRPAQGATLEFGFGESTDSTVDYSEGTVTEFDPPRVFEFRWAGSTLRFEVVPDGEGSRLLFSHTLDGATTAGDRPSAARQAPGWDACLAALAARLDGHWAPEPDQRWFLERAERYVEAFGLGRGEVRDTGDGFLLRFERDLVQDRDTVWAALAEGDEPAIGEPAPVRFTHGYVEPGEVIAVEPRRIAEYGWRHDGEQAGRVRVELREQEPVGTRLVVTQTVPHRLAEVRATLLAAWQTHLELLFAALHGDVRCPWPAERTERLRADYARNLRAGAGVGS
;
A
#
# COMPACT_ATOMS: atom_id res chain seq x y z
N MET A 1 5.93 -3.47 10.66
CA MET A 1 5.04 -4.33 11.47
C MET A 1 3.63 -3.79 11.42
N LEU A 2 2.66 -4.63 11.04
CA LEU A 2 1.23 -4.41 11.21
C LEU A 2 0.78 -5.08 12.50
N ARG A 3 -0.13 -4.45 13.26
CA ARG A 3 -0.70 -5.01 14.49
C ARG A 3 -2.21 -4.82 14.50
N PHE A 4 -2.92 -5.90 14.79
CA PHE A 4 -4.37 -5.96 14.89
C PHE A 4 -4.74 -6.48 16.28
N GLU A 5 -5.82 -5.93 16.81
CA GLU A 5 -6.41 -6.39 18.06
C GLU A 5 -7.88 -6.73 17.82
N ARG A 6 -8.33 -7.86 18.39
CA ARG A 6 -9.73 -8.27 18.45
C ARG A 6 -10.08 -8.66 19.88
N ARG A 7 -11.14 -8.07 20.42
CA ARG A 7 -11.79 -8.53 21.66
C ARG A 7 -12.86 -9.54 21.28
N LEU A 8 -12.80 -10.73 21.86
CA LEU A 8 -13.62 -11.87 21.49
C LEU A 8 -14.35 -12.36 22.74
N ALA A 9 -15.67 -12.56 22.66
CA ALA A 9 -16.51 -13.06 23.74
C ALA A 9 -16.39 -14.60 23.94
N HIS A 10 -15.20 -15.14 23.70
CA HIS A 10 -14.91 -16.57 23.73
C HIS A 10 -13.69 -16.84 24.61
N PRO A 11 -13.68 -17.97 25.35
CA PRO A 11 -12.58 -18.31 26.23
C PRO A 11 -11.27 -18.50 25.44
N PRO A 12 -10.11 -18.17 26.01
CA PRO A 12 -8.80 -18.30 25.36
C PRO A 12 -8.57 -19.64 24.67
N GLU A 13 -9.01 -20.75 25.28
CA GLU A 13 -8.83 -22.10 24.74
C GLU A 13 -9.63 -22.33 23.45
N LYS A 14 -10.79 -21.68 23.29
CA LYS A 14 -11.56 -21.75 22.05
C LYS A 14 -10.89 -20.94 20.95
N VAL A 15 -10.42 -19.73 21.27
CA VAL A 15 -9.71 -18.86 20.32
C VAL A 15 -8.39 -19.49 19.90
N TRP A 16 -7.65 -20.08 20.85
CA TRP A 16 -6.41 -20.80 20.58
C TRP A 16 -6.58 -21.89 19.53
N ARG A 17 -7.56 -22.78 19.71
CA ARG A 17 -7.88 -23.81 18.71
C ARG A 17 -8.16 -23.20 17.33
N ALA A 18 -8.93 -22.11 17.29
CA ALA A 18 -9.29 -21.44 16.05
C ALA A 18 -8.08 -20.86 15.28
N VAL A 19 -6.99 -20.52 15.97
CA VAL A 19 -5.76 -19.96 15.36
C VAL A 19 -4.63 -20.97 15.20
N THR A 20 -4.75 -22.19 15.74
CA THR A 20 -3.68 -23.21 15.65
C THR A 20 -4.09 -24.51 14.96
N GLU A 21 -5.37 -24.89 15.00
CA GLU A 21 -5.80 -26.16 14.40
C GLU A 21 -6.02 -25.98 12.89
N PRO A 22 -5.37 -26.79 12.02
CA PRO A 22 -5.56 -26.76 10.57
C PRO A 22 -7.02 -26.70 10.10
N ALA A 23 -7.89 -27.52 10.71
CA ALA A 23 -9.30 -27.58 10.37
C ALA A 23 -10.05 -26.27 10.66
N GLU A 24 -9.62 -25.51 11.67
CA GLU A 24 -10.22 -24.22 11.99
C GLU A 24 -9.59 -23.07 11.18
N LEU A 25 -8.27 -23.12 10.95
CA LEU A 25 -7.55 -22.16 10.09
C LEU A 25 -8.15 -22.11 8.68
N ALA A 26 -8.55 -23.25 8.13
CA ALA A 26 -9.17 -23.36 6.80
C ALA A 26 -10.45 -22.50 6.61
N HIS A 27 -11.06 -22.00 7.69
CA HIS A 27 -12.26 -21.17 7.63
C HIS A 27 -11.99 -19.67 7.47
N TRP A 28 -10.75 -19.21 7.71
CA TRP A 28 -10.49 -17.77 7.79
C TRP A 28 -9.06 -17.37 7.40
N PHE A 29 -8.08 -18.26 7.51
CA PHE A 29 -6.70 -18.00 7.12
C PHE A 29 -6.60 -18.03 5.59
N PRO A 30 -5.77 -17.19 4.95
CA PRO A 30 -5.73 -17.06 3.49
C PRO A 30 -5.20 -18.29 2.74
N ALA A 31 -4.72 -19.31 3.45
CA ALA A 31 -4.20 -20.56 2.87
C ALA A 31 -4.69 -21.77 3.66
N ALA A 32 -4.81 -22.93 3.00
CA ALA A 32 -4.98 -24.19 3.69
C ALA A 32 -3.66 -24.57 4.38
N VAL A 33 -3.70 -24.79 5.69
CA VAL A 33 -2.49 -25.12 6.48
C VAL A 33 -2.49 -26.61 6.78
N SER A 34 -1.37 -27.31 6.56
CA SER A 34 -1.15 -28.69 7.02
C SER A 34 0.10 -28.79 7.90
N GLY A 35 0.16 -29.87 8.69
CA GLY A 35 1.19 -30.08 9.70
C GLY A 35 0.69 -29.90 11.13
N ARG A 36 1.48 -30.37 12.10
CA ARG A 36 1.17 -30.23 13.52
C ARG A 36 2.06 -29.13 14.11
N PRO A 37 1.49 -28.01 14.59
CA PRO A 37 2.28 -26.95 15.20
C PRO A 37 3.08 -27.45 16.41
N ALA A 38 4.38 -27.20 16.39
CA ALA A 38 5.31 -27.37 17.49
C ALA A 38 6.51 -26.46 17.21
N GLN A 39 7.23 -26.02 18.25
CA GLN A 39 8.40 -25.18 18.06
C GLN A 39 9.41 -25.87 17.13
N GLY A 40 9.83 -25.16 16.08
CA GLY A 40 10.73 -25.66 15.04
C GLY A 40 10.08 -26.53 13.95
N ALA A 41 8.78 -26.80 14.02
CA ALA A 41 8.08 -27.58 13.02
C ALA A 41 7.92 -26.82 11.69
N THR A 42 7.98 -27.53 10.58
CA THR A 42 7.55 -27.03 9.28
C THR A 42 6.04 -27.16 9.15
N LEU A 43 5.40 -26.09 8.66
CA LEU A 43 4.01 -26.05 8.23
C LEU A 43 3.98 -25.94 6.71
N GLU A 44 3.00 -26.59 6.10
CA GLU A 44 2.76 -26.52 4.66
C GLU A 44 1.52 -25.66 4.40
N PHE A 45 1.54 -24.89 3.31
CA PHE A 45 0.47 -23.98 2.95
C PHE A 45 0.05 -24.19 1.49
N GLY A 46 -1.25 -24.43 1.28
CA GLY A 46 -1.85 -24.62 -0.03
C GLY A 46 -2.76 -23.46 -0.42
N PHE A 47 -2.58 -22.94 -1.64
CA PHE A 47 -3.41 -21.88 -2.23
C PHE A 47 -4.31 -22.37 -3.39
N GLY A 48 -4.63 -23.66 -3.45
CA GLY A 48 -5.38 -24.21 -4.59
C GLY A 48 -4.57 -24.20 -5.90
N GLU A 49 -5.20 -23.95 -7.05
CA GLU A 49 -4.49 -23.81 -8.34
C GLU A 49 -3.52 -22.61 -8.30
N SER A 50 -2.28 -22.87 -8.75
CA SER A 50 -1.10 -21.99 -8.76
C SER A 50 -1.37 -20.49 -8.65
N THR A 51 -0.83 -19.85 -7.62
CA THR A 51 -0.68 -18.39 -7.58
C THR A 51 0.37 -17.97 -8.62
N ASP A 52 0.07 -17.01 -9.48
CA ASP A 52 1.05 -16.38 -10.40
C ASP A 52 2.00 -15.44 -9.62
N SER A 53 2.63 -15.97 -8.57
CA SER A 53 3.49 -15.25 -7.64
C SER A 53 4.92 -15.75 -7.75
N THR A 54 5.87 -14.82 -7.70
CA THR A 54 7.31 -15.10 -7.62
C THR A 54 7.78 -15.50 -6.23
N VAL A 55 6.95 -15.28 -5.20
CA VAL A 55 7.22 -15.67 -3.81
C VAL A 55 6.71 -17.08 -3.55
N ASP A 56 7.57 -17.93 -2.99
CA ASP A 56 7.21 -19.25 -2.49
C ASP A 56 6.46 -19.13 -1.17
N TYR A 57 5.19 -19.53 -1.19
CA TYR A 57 4.34 -19.58 0.00
C TYR A 57 4.13 -21.00 0.53
N SER A 58 4.74 -22.03 -0.06
CA SER A 58 4.39 -23.42 0.20
C SER A 58 4.76 -23.91 1.61
N GLU A 59 5.77 -23.32 2.22
CA GLU A 59 6.29 -23.73 3.53
C GLU A 59 6.47 -22.55 4.50
N GLY A 60 6.35 -22.86 5.78
CA GLY A 60 6.69 -21.96 6.87
C GLY A 60 7.26 -22.72 8.06
N THR A 61 7.91 -22.01 8.98
CA THR A 61 8.56 -22.62 10.15
C THR A 61 8.04 -21.98 11.43
N VAL A 62 7.56 -22.79 12.35
CA VAL A 62 7.12 -22.34 13.68
C VAL A 62 8.33 -21.91 14.50
N THR A 63 8.37 -20.65 14.89
CA THR A 63 9.45 -20.06 15.67
C THR A 63 9.15 -20.06 17.17
N GLU A 64 7.88 -19.95 17.55
CA GLU A 64 7.42 -20.03 18.94
C GLU A 64 6.08 -20.74 19.02
N PHE A 65 5.93 -21.62 20.01
CA PHE A 65 4.67 -22.31 20.28
C PHE A 65 4.52 -22.55 21.79
N ASP A 66 3.78 -21.66 22.47
CA ASP A 66 3.47 -21.70 23.91
C ASP A 66 1.95 -21.77 24.10
N PRO A 67 1.32 -22.96 24.08
CA PRO A 67 -0.12 -23.09 24.23
C PRO A 67 -0.63 -22.70 25.64
N PRO A 68 -1.78 -22.03 25.77
CA PRO A 68 -2.66 -21.49 24.72
C PRO A 68 -2.39 -19.99 24.46
N ARG A 69 -1.15 -19.53 24.55
CA ARG A 69 -0.78 -18.10 24.62
C ARG A 69 -0.17 -17.57 23.34
N VAL A 70 0.82 -18.24 22.76
CA VAL A 70 1.60 -17.71 21.64
C VAL A 70 1.80 -18.75 20.55
N PHE A 71 1.41 -18.39 19.33
CA PHE A 71 1.75 -19.12 18.12
C PHE A 71 2.44 -18.17 17.14
N GLU A 72 3.71 -18.41 16.85
CA GLU A 72 4.50 -17.63 15.91
C GLU A 72 5.13 -18.53 14.86
N PHE A 73 5.09 -18.09 13.61
CA PHE A 73 5.78 -18.77 12.52
C PHE A 73 6.25 -17.79 11.44
N ARG A 74 7.32 -18.18 10.76
CA ARG A 74 7.80 -17.53 9.54
C ARG A 74 7.11 -18.11 8.34
N TRP A 75 6.68 -17.25 7.42
CA TRP A 75 6.01 -17.62 6.18
C TRP A 75 6.22 -16.53 5.13
N ALA A 76 6.65 -16.93 3.92
CA ALA A 76 6.84 -16.03 2.78
C ALA A 76 7.65 -14.76 3.10
N GLY A 77 8.81 -14.94 3.74
CA GLY A 77 9.71 -13.84 4.10
C GLY A 77 9.18 -12.90 5.19
N SER A 78 8.09 -13.26 5.86
CA SER A 78 7.47 -12.48 6.94
C SER A 78 7.29 -13.32 8.20
N THR A 79 7.02 -12.66 9.32
CA THR A 79 6.71 -13.31 10.60
C THR A 79 5.28 -13.03 11.00
N LEU A 80 4.49 -14.08 11.23
CA LEU A 80 3.12 -14.00 11.75
C LEU A 80 3.12 -14.44 13.22
N ARG A 81 2.54 -13.61 14.09
CA ARG A 81 2.43 -13.87 15.52
C ARG A 81 0.99 -13.70 16.00
N PHE A 82 0.47 -14.73 16.65
CA PHE A 82 -0.82 -14.75 17.31
C PHE A 82 -0.59 -14.84 18.83
N GLU A 83 -1.11 -13.88 19.57
CA GLU A 83 -1.09 -13.89 21.04
C GLU A 83 -2.53 -13.88 21.55
N VAL A 84 -2.88 -14.85 22.39
CA VAL A 84 -4.19 -14.96 23.03
C VAL A 84 -4.04 -14.64 24.51
N VAL A 85 -4.72 -13.59 24.96
CA VAL A 85 -4.66 -13.11 26.34
C VAL A 85 -6.07 -13.16 26.94
N PRO A 86 -6.27 -13.74 28.14
CA PRO A 86 -7.55 -13.65 28.84
C PRO A 86 -8.01 -12.19 29.03
N ASP A 87 -9.30 -11.93 28.81
CA ASP A 87 -9.91 -10.60 29.00
C ASP A 87 -11.35 -10.74 29.53
N GLY A 88 -11.51 -10.68 30.85
CA GLY A 88 -12.80 -10.92 31.51
C GLY A 88 -13.32 -12.33 31.26
N GLU A 89 -14.56 -12.45 30.79
CA GLU A 89 -15.19 -13.72 30.39
C GLU A 89 -14.75 -14.20 28.99
N GLY A 90 -14.01 -13.37 28.25
CA GLY A 90 -13.55 -13.65 26.90
C GLY A 90 -12.02 -13.58 26.78
N SER A 91 -11.56 -13.12 25.62
CA SER A 91 -10.14 -13.04 25.30
C SER A 91 -9.83 -11.88 24.34
N ARG A 92 -8.56 -11.49 24.32
CA ARG A 92 -7.97 -10.60 23.32
C ARG A 92 -7.05 -11.41 22.43
N LEU A 93 -7.29 -11.34 21.12
CA LEU A 93 -6.36 -11.80 20.11
C LEU A 93 -5.54 -10.61 19.62
N LEU A 94 -4.23 -10.70 19.80
CA LEU A 94 -3.25 -9.79 19.22
C LEU A 94 -2.60 -10.49 18.04
N PHE A 95 -2.83 -9.98 16.85
CA PHE A 95 -2.20 -10.49 15.63
C PHE A 95 -1.17 -9.48 15.14
N SER A 96 0.05 -9.94 14.92
CA SER A 96 1.12 -9.14 14.33
C SER A 96 1.64 -9.78 13.06
N HIS A 97 1.83 -8.96 12.03
CA HIS A 97 2.50 -9.34 10.79
C HIS A 97 3.72 -8.44 10.61
N THR A 98 4.90 -9.03 10.79
CA THR A 98 6.18 -8.35 10.58
C THR A 98 6.66 -8.62 9.17
N LEU A 99 6.66 -7.56 8.36
CA LEU A 99 7.16 -7.56 6.99
C LEU A 99 8.69 -7.46 7.08
N ASP A 100 9.38 -8.58 6.87
CA ASP A 100 10.84 -8.70 6.98
C ASP A 100 11.52 -8.95 5.61
N GLY A 101 10.74 -8.89 4.54
CA GLY A 101 11.20 -9.21 3.18
C GLY A 101 12.21 -8.19 2.65
N ALA A 102 13.25 -8.70 1.97
CA ALA A 102 14.25 -7.86 1.30
C ALA A 102 13.77 -7.24 -0.02
N THR A 103 12.57 -7.62 -0.48
CA THR A 103 11.95 -7.16 -1.73
C THR A 103 10.73 -6.29 -1.47
N THR A 104 10.11 -5.78 -2.53
CA THR A 104 8.87 -4.98 -2.44
C THR A 104 7.69 -5.75 -1.86
N ALA A 105 7.78 -7.08 -1.69
CA ALA A 105 6.79 -7.87 -0.98
C ALA A 105 6.68 -7.48 0.51
N GLY A 106 7.79 -7.07 1.13
CA GLY A 106 7.91 -6.78 2.57
C GLY A 106 8.24 -5.32 2.91
N ASP A 107 8.24 -4.41 1.94
CA ASP A 107 8.58 -3.02 2.20
C ASP A 107 7.42 -2.20 2.78
N ARG A 108 7.69 -0.95 3.13
CA ARG A 108 6.70 -0.10 3.81
C ARG A 108 5.41 0.11 2.98
N PRO A 109 5.46 0.41 1.67
CA PRO A 109 4.26 0.54 0.86
C PRO A 109 3.35 -0.71 0.83
N SER A 110 3.93 -1.92 0.90
CA SER A 110 3.16 -3.16 0.87
C SER A 110 2.20 -3.33 2.05
N ALA A 111 2.43 -2.60 3.16
CA ALA A 111 1.59 -2.63 4.35
C ALA A 111 0.12 -2.29 4.05
N ALA A 112 -0.17 -1.34 3.17
CA ALA A 112 -1.55 -0.96 2.83
C ALA A 112 -2.24 -1.96 1.87
N ARG A 113 -1.47 -2.75 1.13
CA ARG A 113 -1.98 -3.87 0.33
C ARG A 113 -2.32 -5.07 1.22
N GLN A 114 -1.48 -5.36 2.21
CA GLN A 114 -1.64 -6.51 3.10
C GLN A 114 -2.73 -6.29 4.17
N ALA A 115 -2.85 -5.08 4.71
CA ALA A 115 -3.73 -4.82 5.85
C ALA A 115 -5.23 -5.07 5.61
N PRO A 116 -5.83 -4.69 4.46
CA PRO A 116 -7.23 -5.04 4.15
C PRO A 116 -7.49 -6.54 4.12
N GLY A 117 -6.56 -7.34 3.58
CA GLY A 117 -6.66 -8.80 3.55
C GLY A 117 -6.71 -9.38 4.96
N TRP A 118 -5.86 -8.91 5.86
CA TRP A 118 -5.90 -9.32 7.27
C TRP A 118 -7.15 -8.86 8.00
N ASP A 119 -7.70 -7.68 7.69
CA ASP A 119 -8.99 -7.26 8.24
C ASP A 119 -10.11 -8.23 7.85
N ALA A 120 -10.12 -8.72 6.60
CA ALA A 120 -11.10 -9.70 6.12
C ALA A 120 -10.93 -11.05 6.82
N CYS A 121 -9.70 -11.57 6.86
CA CYS A 121 -9.37 -12.84 7.53
C CYS A 121 -9.76 -12.82 9.02
N LEU A 122 -9.40 -11.75 9.74
CA LEU A 122 -9.71 -11.62 11.17
C LEU A 122 -11.21 -11.38 11.43
N ALA A 123 -11.94 -10.79 10.48
CA ALA A 123 -13.39 -10.69 10.55
C ALA A 123 -14.07 -12.06 10.35
N ALA A 124 -13.58 -12.87 9.41
CA ALA A 124 -14.04 -14.24 9.20
C ALA A 124 -13.74 -15.12 10.42
N LEU A 125 -12.58 -14.97 11.07
CA LEU A 125 -12.26 -15.64 12.34
C LEU A 125 -13.28 -15.30 13.44
N ALA A 126 -13.55 -14.00 13.65
CA ALA A 126 -14.51 -13.57 14.66
C ALA A 126 -15.91 -14.12 14.36
N ALA A 127 -16.33 -14.10 13.09
CA ALA A 127 -17.60 -14.66 12.67
C ALA A 127 -17.72 -16.16 12.93
N ARG A 128 -16.68 -16.91 12.55
CA ARG A 128 -16.61 -18.35 12.77
C ARG A 128 -16.68 -18.74 14.24
N LEU A 129 -16.06 -17.95 15.12
CA LEU A 129 -16.10 -18.14 16.57
C LEU A 129 -17.51 -17.92 17.13
N ASP A 130 -18.24 -16.94 16.61
CA ASP A 130 -19.64 -16.65 16.95
C ASP A 130 -20.63 -17.64 16.33
N GLY A 131 -20.17 -18.57 15.48
CA GLY A 131 -21.01 -19.57 14.84
C GLY A 131 -21.75 -19.07 13.59
N HIS A 132 -21.28 -17.98 12.98
CA HIS A 132 -21.78 -17.47 11.71
C HIS A 132 -20.69 -17.43 10.64
N TRP A 133 -21.07 -17.03 9.42
CA TRP A 133 -20.17 -16.88 8.28
C TRP A 133 -20.09 -15.40 7.90
N ALA A 134 -18.87 -14.90 7.68
CA ALA A 134 -18.67 -13.55 7.18
C ALA A 134 -18.83 -13.53 5.65
N PRO A 135 -19.60 -12.60 5.08
CA PRO A 135 -19.67 -12.47 3.63
C PRO A 135 -18.29 -12.13 3.06
N GLU A 136 -17.98 -12.68 1.89
CA GLU A 136 -16.76 -12.34 1.17
C GLU A 136 -16.76 -10.85 0.81
N PRO A 137 -15.69 -10.10 1.13
CA PRO A 137 -15.62 -8.70 0.77
C PRO A 137 -15.58 -8.49 -0.74
N ASP A 138 -16.36 -7.52 -1.22
CA ASP A 138 -16.31 -7.08 -2.61
C ASP A 138 -15.16 -6.08 -2.86
N GLN A 139 -14.95 -5.74 -4.13
CA GLN A 139 -13.91 -4.80 -4.54
C GLN A 139 -14.03 -3.42 -3.88
N ARG A 140 -15.26 -2.93 -3.65
CA ARG A 140 -15.50 -1.64 -3.01
C ARG A 140 -15.03 -1.66 -1.55
N TRP A 141 -15.32 -2.74 -0.83
CA TRP A 141 -14.86 -2.93 0.54
C TRP A 141 -13.33 -2.90 0.64
N PHE A 142 -12.63 -3.50 -0.32
CA PHE A 142 -11.17 -3.49 -0.39
C PHE A 142 -10.63 -2.10 -0.70
N LEU A 143 -11.20 -1.40 -1.68
CA LEU A 143 -10.81 -0.04 -2.04
C LEU A 143 -10.91 0.90 -0.84
N GLU A 144 -12.07 0.97 -0.18
CA GLU A 144 -12.30 1.86 0.96
C GLU A 144 -11.30 1.62 2.11
N ARG A 145 -10.92 0.35 2.36
CA ARG A 145 -9.93 0.00 3.39
C ARG A 145 -8.50 0.28 2.96
N ALA A 146 -8.14 0.00 1.71
CA ALA A 146 -6.82 0.30 1.19
C ALA A 146 -6.56 1.81 1.27
N GLU A 147 -7.52 2.66 0.87
CA GLU A 147 -7.43 4.12 1.01
C GLU A 147 -7.24 4.54 2.47
N ARG A 148 -8.04 3.96 3.39
CA ARG A 148 -7.90 4.23 4.82
C ARG A 148 -6.51 3.89 5.34
N TYR A 149 -5.92 2.76 4.94
CA TYR A 149 -4.58 2.37 5.36
C TYR A 149 -3.48 3.21 4.71
N VAL A 150 -3.62 3.58 3.44
CA VAL A 150 -2.72 4.52 2.76
C VAL A 150 -2.66 5.85 3.50
N GLU A 151 -3.81 6.40 3.91
CA GLU A 151 -3.88 7.63 4.69
C GLU A 151 -3.30 7.44 6.09
N ALA A 152 -3.76 6.42 6.84
CA ALA A 152 -3.35 6.17 8.23
C ALA A 152 -1.84 5.90 8.36
N PHE A 153 -1.22 5.25 7.38
CA PHE A 153 0.22 4.98 7.36
C PHE A 153 1.05 6.10 6.70
N GLY A 154 0.39 7.15 6.20
CA GLY A 154 1.03 8.26 5.51
C GLY A 154 1.68 7.88 4.17
N LEU A 155 1.28 6.75 3.57
CA LEU A 155 1.84 6.24 2.30
C LEU A 155 1.39 7.08 1.10
N GLY A 156 0.29 7.83 1.25
CA GLY A 156 -0.15 8.80 0.27
C GLY A 156 0.76 10.05 0.19
N ARG A 157 1.59 10.29 1.21
CA ARG A 157 2.32 11.55 1.33
C ARG A 157 3.54 11.61 0.42
N GLY A 158 3.80 12.80 -0.12
CA GLY A 158 5.01 13.07 -0.89
C GLY A 158 6.18 13.41 0.02
N GLU A 159 7.35 12.91 -0.36
CA GLU A 159 8.63 13.26 0.26
C GLU A 159 9.24 14.46 -0.46
N VAL A 160 9.98 15.28 0.30
CA VAL A 160 10.80 16.36 -0.24
C VAL A 160 12.24 16.13 0.16
N ARG A 161 13.15 16.14 -0.81
CA ARG A 161 14.59 16.10 -0.57
C ARG A 161 15.22 17.35 -1.15
N ASP A 162 16.07 18.01 -0.38
CA ASP A 162 16.93 19.08 -0.87
C ASP A 162 18.07 18.47 -1.70
N THR A 163 18.28 18.97 -2.91
CA THR A 163 19.30 18.47 -3.84
C THR A 163 20.51 19.42 -3.94
N GLY A 164 20.50 20.53 -3.20
CA GLY A 164 21.51 21.60 -3.25
C GLY A 164 21.26 22.63 -4.36
N ASP A 165 20.71 22.22 -5.50
CA ASP A 165 20.28 23.07 -6.61
C ASP A 165 18.75 23.29 -6.66
N GLY A 166 17.99 22.50 -5.90
CA GLY A 166 16.55 22.61 -5.78
C GLY A 166 15.99 21.60 -4.79
N PHE A 167 14.78 21.15 -5.09
CA PHE A 167 14.08 20.12 -4.35
C PHE A 167 13.64 19.02 -5.30
N LEU A 168 13.73 17.78 -4.82
CA LEU A 168 13.12 16.61 -5.44
C LEU A 168 11.87 16.24 -4.64
N LEU A 169 10.71 16.42 -5.25
CA LEU A 169 9.45 15.86 -4.75
C LEU A 169 9.38 14.39 -5.21
N ARG A 170 9.00 13.48 -4.32
CA ARG A 170 8.88 12.05 -4.64
C ARG A 170 7.58 11.48 -4.07
N PHE A 171 6.85 10.75 -4.90
CA PHE A 171 5.73 9.91 -4.52
C PHE A 171 5.99 8.47 -4.92
N GLU A 172 5.41 7.56 -4.15
CA GLU A 172 5.51 6.13 -4.38
C GLU A 172 4.15 5.48 -4.08
N ARG A 173 3.69 4.58 -4.96
CA ARG A 173 2.41 3.86 -4.83
C ARG A 173 2.61 2.38 -5.15
N ASP A 174 2.19 1.55 -4.20
CA ASP A 174 2.00 0.11 -4.41
C ASP A 174 0.63 -0.12 -5.04
N LEU A 175 0.60 -0.65 -6.26
CA LEU A 175 -0.60 -0.92 -7.03
C LEU A 175 -0.68 -2.42 -7.31
N VAL A 176 -1.83 -3.05 -7.09
CA VAL A 176 -2.02 -4.49 -7.35
C VAL A 176 -2.18 -4.80 -8.83
N GLN A 177 -2.49 -3.80 -9.65
CA GLN A 177 -2.65 -3.90 -11.09
C GLN A 177 -1.30 -4.11 -11.79
N ASP A 178 -1.31 -4.89 -12.86
CA ASP A 178 -0.15 -5.07 -13.72
C ASP A 178 0.26 -3.77 -14.43
N ARG A 179 1.46 -3.78 -14.98
CA ARG A 179 2.10 -2.59 -15.57
C ARG A 179 1.33 -2.05 -16.77
N ASP A 180 0.76 -2.93 -17.60
CA ASP A 180 0.02 -2.53 -18.79
C ASP A 180 -1.29 -1.83 -18.39
N THR A 181 -1.99 -2.37 -17.40
CA THR A 181 -3.20 -1.77 -16.82
C THR A 181 -2.92 -0.39 -16.25
N VAL A 182 -1.83 -0.23 -15.47
CA VAL A 182 -1.45 1.07 -14.90
C VAL A 182 -1.04 2.07 -15.99
N TRP A 183 -0.26 1.63 -16.98
CA TRP A 183 0.13 2.50 -18.10
C TRP A 183 -1.08 2.94 -18.91
N ALA A 184 -1.99 2.03 -19.24
CA ALA A 184 -3.20 2.34 -19.99
C ALA A 184 -4.10 3.36 -19.25
N ALA A 185 -4.19 3.27 -17.92
CA ALA A 185 -4.91 4.24 -17.10
C ALA A 185 -4.25 5.64 -17.10
N LEU A 186 -2.92 5.69 -17.19
CA LEU A 186 -2.16 6.95 -17.29
C LEU A 186 -2.15 7.54 -18.70
N ALA A 187 -2.22 6.72 -19.75
CA ALA A 187 -2.25 7.20 -21.13
C ALA A 187 -3.66 7.58 -21.59
N GLU A 188 -4.69 6.80 -21.19
CA GLU A 188 -6.08 6.99 -21.63
C GLU A 188 -6.21 7.08 -23.17
N GLY A 189 -5.36 6.35 -23.89
CA GLY A 189 -5.29 6.37 -25.36
C GLY A 189 -4.43 7.48 -25.97
N ASP A 190 -3.93 8.41 -25.15
CA ASP A 190 -2.99 9.46 -25.54
C ASP A 190 -1.58 9.09 -25.06
N GLU A 191 -0.82 8.41 -25.92
CA GLU A 191 0.52 7.91 -25.59
C GLU A 191 1.55 9.06 -25.57
N PRO A 192 2.41 9.14 -24.53
CA PRO A 192 3.43 10.18 -24.48
C PRO A 192 4.44 9.98 -25.63
N ALA A 193 4.71 11.06 -26.36
CA ALA A 193 5.63 11.07 -27.49
C ALA A 193 6.66 12.20 -27.36
N ILE A 194 7.94 11.90 -27.58
CA ILE A 194 9.03 12.88 -27.41
C ILE A 194 8.80 14.10 -28.31
N GLY A 195 8.90 15.30 -27.73
CA GLY A 195 8.65 16.58 -28.39
C GLY A 195 7.19 17.04 -28.38
N GLU A 196 6.26 16.17 -28.01
CA GLU A 196 4.84 16.53 -27.86
C GLU A 196 4.52 16.93 -26.41
N PRO A 197 3.43 17.66 -26.15
CA PRO A 197 2.95 17.93 -24.79
C PRO A 197 2.70 16.65 -24.00
N ALA A 198 2.98 16.66 -22.69
CA ALA A 198 2.68 15.51 -21.85
C ALA A 198 1.16 15.25 -21.78
N PRO A 199 0.71 13.98 -21.90
CA PRO A 199 -0.72 13.66 -21.84
C PRO A 199 -1.32 14.05 -20.49
N VAL A 200 -2.58 14.52 -20.50
CA VAL A 200 -3.23 15.13 -19.33
C VAL A 200 -3.17 14.25 -18.07
N ARG A 201 -3.34 12.94 -18.21
CA ARG A 201 -3.36 11.97 -17.10
C ARG A 201 -1.97 11.65 -16.52
N PHE A 202 -0.90 12.00 -17.21
CA PHE A 202 0.45 12.05 -16.64
C PHE A 202 0.70 13.32 -15.83
N THR A 203 -0.24 14.27 -15.81
CA THR A 203 -0.15 15.57 -15.13
C THR A 203 -1.23 15.72 -14.06
N HIS A 204 -1.28 16.87 -13.38
CA HIS A 204 -2.27 17.16 -12.34
C HIS A 204 -2.98 18.52 -12.52
N GLY A 205 -2.69 19.26 -13.59
CA GLY A 205 -3.34 20.54 -13.94
C GLY A 205 -3.09 21.74 -13.00
N TYR A 206 -2.11 21.69 -12.09
CA TYR A 206 -1.68 22.86 -11.30
C TYR A 206 -0.39 23.52 -11.84
N VAL A 207 0.21 22.93 -12.88
CA VAL A 207 1.34 23.50 -13.62
C VAL A 207 1.12 23.29 -15.10
N GLU A 208 1.77 24.10 -15.93
CA GLU A 208 1.80 23.91 -17.37
C GLU A 208 2.77 22.76 -17.69
N PRO A 209 2.28 21.64 -18.26
CA PRO A 209 3.17 20.58 -18.73
C PRO A 209 3.95 21.09 -19.95
N GLY A 210 5.25 20.82 -19.96
CA GLY A 210 6.10 20.99 -21.12
C GLY A 210 6.11 19.75 -22.00
N GLU A 211 7.06 19.74 -22.92
CA GLU A 211 7.26 18.63 -23.85
C GLU A 211 7.80 17.39 -23.14
N VAL A 212 7.39 16.22 -23.62
CA VAL A 212 7.98 14.94 -23.29
C VAL A 212 9.41 14.89 -23.82
N ILE A 213 10.35 14.53 -22.96
CA ILE A 213 11.78 14.50 -23.27
C ILE A 213 12.37 13.08 -23.23
N ALA A 214 11.69 12.14 -22.56
CA ALA A 214 12.05 10.72 -22.60
C ALA A 214 10.83 9.83 -22.40
N VAL A 215 10.73 8.76 -23.18
CA VAL A 215 9.71 7.73 -23.06
C VAL A 215 10.33 6.36 -23.25
N GLU A 216 10.03 5.46 -22.32
CA GLU A 216 10.12 4.01 -22.51
C GLU A 216 8.71 3.47 -22.29
N PRO A 217 7.99 3.02 -23.34
CA PRO A 217 6.60 2.59 -23.22
C PRO A 217 6.40 1.59 -22.08
N ARG A 218 5.30 1.77 -21.33
CA ARG A 218 4.96 0.96 -20.14
C ARG A 218 5.90 1.13 -18.95
N ARG A 219 6.94 1.95 -19.04
CA ARG A 219 7.95 2.04 -17.97
C ARG A 219 8.23 3.46 -17.54
N ILE A 220 8.55 4.36 -18.47
CA ILE A 220 9.00 5.72 -18.15
C ILE A 220 8.30 6.72 -19.06
N ALA A 221 7.80 7.80 -18.47
CA ALA A 221 7.51 9.05 -19.17
C ALA A 221 8.14 10.21 -18.37
N GLU A 222 9.00 10.99 -19.03
CA GLU A 222 9.62 12.18 -18.44
C GLU A 222 9.35 13.38 -19.33
N TYR A 223 8.93 14.48 -18.71
CA TYR A 223 8.55 15.70 -19.41
C TYR A 223 8.97 16.94 -18.61
N GLY A 224 9.16 18.05 -19.32
CA GLY A 224 9.41 19.35 -18.69
C GLY A 224 8.15 19.89 -17.98
N TRP A 225 8.28 20.81 -17.03
CA TRP A 225 7.14 21.60 -16.57
C TRP A 225 7.51 23.06 -16.47
N ARG A 226 6.51 23.93 -16.66
CA ARG A 226 6.67 25.38 -16.74
C ARG A 226 5.95 26.10 -15.61
N HIS A 227 6.51 27.24 -15.24
CA HIS A 227 5.93 28.20 -14.29
C HIS A 227 6.02 29.59 -14.92
N ASP A 228 4.89 30.28 -15.04
CA ASP A 228 4.78 31.59 -15.70
C ASP A 228 5.42 31.61 -17.11
N GLY A 229 5.22 30.54 -17.88
CA GLY A 229 5.73 30.38 -19.25
C GLY A 229 7.21 30.01 -19.36
N GLU A 230 7.95 29.97 -18.25
CA GLU A 230 9.36 29.57 -18.21
C GLU A 230 9.54 28.11 -17.81
N GLN A 231 10.58 27.45 -18.36
CA GLN A 231 10.97 26.12 -17.92
C GLN A 231 11.38 26.14 -16.44
N ALA A 232 10.70 25.34 -15.62
CA ALA A 232 10.93 25.29 -14.18
C ALA A 232 11.70 24.03 -13.76
N GLY A 233 11.33 22.86 -14.28
CA GLY A 233 11.96 21.60 -13.91
C GLY A 233 11.47 20.44 -14.76
N ARG A 234 11.50 19.22 -14.20
CA ARG A 234 11.07 17.99 -14.88
C ARG A 234 10.17 17.17 -13.97
N VAL A 235 9.22 16.47 -14.58
CA VAL A 235 8.42 15.41 -13.96
C VAL A 235 8.83 14.09 -14.61
N ARG A 236 9.07 13.08 -13.79
CA ARG A 236 9.32 11.70 -14.23
C ARG A 236 8.33 10.76 -13.56
N VAL A 237 7.56 10.06 -14.38
CA VAL A 237 6.69 8.94 -13.99
C VAL A 237 7.39 7.64 -14.38
N GLU A 238 7.55 6.74 -13.41
CA GLU A 238 8.25 5.48 -13.59
C GLU A 238 7.41 4.33 -13.00
N LEU A 239 7.18 3.29 -13.80
CA LEU A 239 6.58 2.02 -13.39
C LEU A 239 7.67 0.98 -13.21
N ARG A 240 7.77 0.43 -12.00
CA ARG A 240 8.75 -0.59 -11.61
C ARG A 240 8.05 -1.90 -11.30
N GLU A 241 8.83 -2.97 -11.34
CA GLU A 241 8.39 -4.29 -10.88
C GLU A 241 8.07 -4.26 -9.39
N GLN A 242 7.05 -5.04 -9.02
CA GLN A 242 6.62 -5.18 -7.66
C GLN A 242 6.31 -6.65 -7.37
N GLU A 243 6.83 -7.13 -6.26
CA GLU A 243 6.58 -8.46 -5.75
C GLU A 243 5.52 -8.42 -4.63
N PRO A 244 4.76 -9.50 -4.43
CA PRO A 244 4.66 -10.66 -5.33
C PRO A 244 3.88 -10.34 -6.62
N VAL A 245 3.16 -9.21 -6.64
CA VAL A 245 2.25 -8.85 -7.73
C VAL A 245 2.16 -7.33 -7.89
N GLY A 246 1.86 -6.92 -9.12
CA GLY A 246 1.43 -5.58 -9.46
C GLY A 246 2.57 -4.67 -9.92
N THR A 247 2.41 -3.38 -9.65
CA THR A 247 3.26 -2.32 -10.18
C THR A 247 3.62 -1.32 -9.09
N ARG A 248 4.90 -1.00 -8.99
CA ARG A 248 5.36 0.10 -8.15
C ARG A 248 5.43 1.38 -9.00
N LEU A 249 4.49 2.30 -8.78
CA LEU A 249 4.49 3.61 -9.43
C LEU A 249 5.33 4.59 -8.61
N VAL A 250 6.26 5.25 -9.28
CA VAL A 250 7.12 6.29 -8.72
C VAL A 250 6.93 7.57 -9.54
N VAL A 251 6.58 8.66 -8.88
CA VAL A 251 6.54 9.99 -9.50
C VAL A 251 7.58 10.87 -8.83
N THR A 252 8.40 11.54 -9.63
CA THR A 252 9.32 12.56 -9.13
C THR A 252 9.14 13.87 -9.88
N GLN A 253 9.32 14.98 -9.17
CA GLN A 253 9.30 16.31 -9.76
C GLN A 253 10.43 17.15 -9.19
N THR A 254 11.25 17.74 -10.06
CA THR A 254 12.29 18.69 -9.65
C THR A 254 11.70 20.10 -9.56
N VAL A 255 12.09 20.83 -8.51
CA VAL A 255 11.62 22.20 -8.24
C VAL A 255 12.83 23.06 -7.88
N PRO A 256 13.12 24.14 -8.63
CA PRO A 256 14.26 25.00 -8.32
C PRO A 256 14.03 25.79 -7.02
N HIS A 257 15.11 26.20 -6.34
CA HIS A 257 15.02 26.98 -5.09
C HIS A 257 14.17 28.24 -5.20
N ARG A 258 14.22 28.91 -6.36
CA ARG A 258 13.42 30.12 -6.63
C ARG A 258 11.91 29.89 -6.57
N LEU A 259 11.47 28.63 -6.63
CA LEU A 259 10.06 28.20 -6.58
C LEU A 259 9.80 27.35 -5.31
N ALA A 260 10.48 27.63 -4.20
CA ALA A 260 10.32 26.86 -2.97
C ALA A 260 8.88 26.91 -2.40
N GLU A 261 8.17 28.00 -2.65
CA GLU A 261 6.82 28.29 -2.17
C GLU A 261 5.73 27.47 -2.88
N VAL A 262 5.93 27.07 -4.14
CA VAL A 262 4.93 26.28 -4.87
C VAL A 262 4.91 24.80 -4.44
N ARG A 263 5.93 24.33 -3.70
CA ARG A 263 6.06 22.91 -3.29
C ARG A 263 4.83 22.37 -2.58
N ALA A 264 4.21 23.15 -1.70
CA ALA A 264 3.01 22.72 -0.99
C ALA A 264 1.84 22.45 -1.94
N THR A 265 1.69 23.28 -2.98
CA THR A 265 0.68 23.09 -4.04
C THR A 265 0.99 21.86 -4.88
N LEU A 266 2.25 21.68 -5.30
CA LEU A 266 2.66 20.52 -6.11
C LEU A 266 2.47 19.20 -5.36
N LEU A 267 2.88 19.14 -4.09
CA LEU A 267 2.69 17.96 -3.25
C LEU A 267 1.21 17.61 -3.09
N ALA A 268 0.37 18.61 -2.85
CA ALA A 268 -1.07 18.41 -2.72
C ALA A 268 -1.70 17.93 -4.03
N ALA A 269 -1.34 18.55 -5.16
CA ALA A 269 -1.89 18.21 -6.46
C ALA A 269 -1.51 16.78 -6.89
N TRP A 270 -0.25 16.39 -6.71
CA TRP A 270 0.19 15.02 -6.96
C TRP A 270 -0.49 14.01 -6.05
N GLN A 271 -0.60 14.30 -4.75
CA GLN A 271 -1.27 13.38 -3.84
C GLN A 271 -2.73 13.17 -4.27
N THR A 272 -3.48 14.25 -4.53
CA THR A 272 -4.86 14.14 -5.02
C THR A 272 -4.92 13.36 -6.33
N HIS A 273 -4.04 13.65 -7.30
CA HIS A 273 -4.04 12.95 -8.59
C HIS A 273 -3.79 11.45 -8.44
N LEU A 274 -2.83 11.07 -7.59
CA LEU A 274 -2.53 9.66 -7.34
C LEU A 274 -3.62 8.94 -6.54
N GLU A 275 -4.36 9.64 -5.67
CA GLU A 275 -5.58 9.11 -5.03
C GLU A 275 -6.66 8.81 -6.07
N LEU A 276 -6.84 9.69 -7.06
CA LEU A 276 -7.80 9.48 -8.14
C LEU A 276 -7.39 8.35 -9.09
N LEU A 277 -6.11 8.27 -9.46
CA LEU A 277 -5.58 7.14 -10.24
C LEU A 277 -5.83 5.82 -9.53
N PHE A 278 -5.56 5.76 -8.22
CA PHE A 278 -5.79 4.56 -7.42
C PHE A 278 -7.26 4.15 -7.43
N ALA A 279 -8.19 5.09 -7.24
CA ALA A 279 -9.63 4.81 -7.31
C ALA A 279 -10.06 4.35 -8.72
N ALA A 280 -9.56 5.01 -9.77
CA ALA A 280 -9.89 4.67 -11.17
C ALA A 280 -9.40 3.26 -11.57
N LEU A 281 -8.23 2.84 -11.09
CA LEU A 281 -7.72 1.47 -11.27
C LEU A 281 -8.60 0.40 -10.60
N HIS A 282 -9.50 0.82 -9.70
CA HIS A 282 -10.52 -0.02 -9.08
C HIS A 282 -11.92 0.27 -9.61
N GLY A 283 -12.03 0.92 -10.78
CA GLY A 283 -13.31 1.22 -11.43
C GLY A 283 -14.09 2.40 -10.84
N ASP A 284 -13.53 3.11 -9.86
CA ASP A 284 -14.15 4.27 -9.22
C ASP A 284 -13.57 5.58 -9.81
N VAL A 285 -14.18 6.06 -10.89
CA VAL A 285 -13.77 7.29 -11.56
C VAL A 285 -14.40 8.49 -10.86
N ARG A 286 -13.57 9.25 -10.15
CA ARG A 286 -14.00 10.42 -9.36
C ARG A 286 -13.70 11.71 -10.11
N CYS A 287 -14.72 12.30 -10.73
CA CYS A 287 -14.62 13.59 -11.42
C CYS A 287 -15.79 14.54 -11.04
N PRO A 288 -15.60 15.88 -11.14
CA PRO A 288 -14.36 16.59 -11.45
C PRO A 288 -13.30 16.42 -10.34
N TRP A 289 -12.05 16.82 -10.60
CA TRP A 289 -10.99 16.73 -9.60
C TRP A 289 -11.37 17.48 -8.32
N PRO A 290 -11.20 16.86 -7.14
CA PRO A 290 -11.73 17.40 -5.89
C PRO A 290 -10.85 18.54 -5.37
N ALA A 291 -11.10 19.77 -5.84
CA ALA A 291 -10.33 20.96 -5.48
C ALA A 291 -10.24 21.17 -3.96
N GLU A 292 -11.30 20.84 -3.21
CA GLU A 292 -11.30 20.91 -1.75
C GLU A 292 -10.29 19.95 -1.10
N ARG A 293 -10.12 18.74 -1.64
CA ARG A 293 -9.12 17.77 -1.13
C ARG A 293 -7.72 18.32 -1.36
N THR A 294 -7.45 18.87 -2.55
CA THR A 294 -6.15 19.48 -2.85
C THR A 294 -5.88 20.69 -1.94
N GLU A 295 -6.88 21.54 -1.69
CA GLU A 295 -6.70 22.71 -0.81
C GLU A 295 -6.40 22.31 0.64
N ARG A 296 -7.11 21.31 1.19
CA ARG A 296 -6.81 20.78 2.52
C ARG A 296 -5.38 20.22 2.59
N LEU A 297 -4.99 19.41 1.61
CA LEU A 297 -3.64 18.84 1.54
C LEU A 297 -2.58 19.94 1.41
N ARG A 298 -2.84 20.99 0.62
CA ARG A 298 -1.93 22.12 0.43
C ARG A 298 -1.67 22.84 1.76
N ALA A 299 -2.72 23.10 2.54
CA ALA A 299 -2.59 23.69 3.87
C ALA A 299 -1.76 22.79 4.80
N ASP A 300 -2.00 21.48 4.79
CA ASP A 300 -1.27 20.51 5.60
C ASP A 300 0.22 20.42 5.23
N TYR A 301 0.54 20.35 3.93
CA TYR A 301 1.93 20.37 3.44
C TYR A 301 2.63 21.68 3.78
N ALA A 302 1.96 22.83 3.62
CA ALA A 302 2.53 24.13 3.96
C ALA A 302 2.91 24.21 5.46
N ARG A 303 2.07 23.67 6.36
CA ARG A 303 2.41 23.59 7.79
C ARG A 303 3.63 22.72 8.05
N ASN A 304 3.69 21.53 7.44
CA ASN A 304 4.80 20.59 7.65
C ASN A 304 6.14 21.09 7.10
N LEU A 305 6.13 21.73 5.92
CA LEU A 305 7.34 22.32 5.33
C LEU A 305 7.91 23.45 6.19
N ARG A 306 7.06 24.27 6.82
CA ARG A 306 7.50 25.32 7.77
C ARG A 306 8.08 24.71 9.05
N ALA A 307 7.44 23.67 9.59
CA ALA A 307 7.94 23.00 10.79
C ALA A 307 9.31 22.34 10.55
N GLY A 308 9.52 21.73 9.38
CA GLY A 308 10.82 21.13 9.01
C GLY A 308 11.94 22.15 8.84
N ALA A 309 11.64 23.38 8.37
CA ALA A 309 12.63 24.45 8.24
C ALA A 309 13.13 25.00 9.59
N GLY A 310 12.31 24.93 10.65
CA GLY A 310 12.63 25.45 11.98
C GLY A 310 13.49 24.55 12.87
N VAL A 311 13.75 23.29 12.46
CA VAL A 311 14.58 22.34 13.22
C VAL A 311 16.06 22.40 12.82
N GLY A 312 16.39 23.13 11.74
CA GLY A 312 17.75 23.30 11.23
C GLY A 312 18.32 24.72 11.34
N SER A 313 17.72 25.59 12.17
CA SER A 313 18.19 26.97 12.41
C SER A 313 18.99 27.10 13.70
#